data_AF-A0A534VRR9-F1
#
_entry.id   AF-A0A534VRR9-F1
#
_cell.length_a   1.000
_cell.length_b   1.000
_cell.length_c   1.000
_cell.angle_alpha   90.00
_cell.angle_beta   90.00
_cell.angle_gamma   90.00
#
_symmetry.space_group_name_H-M   'P 1'
#
loop_
_entity.id
_entity.type
_entity.pdbx_description
1 polymer ?
#
loop_
_entity_poly.entity_id
_entity_poly.type
_entity_poly.pdbx_seq_one_letter_code
_entity_poly.pdbx_strand_id
1 'polypeptide(L)'
;SNSPTNFYLFGGRRTNAGTPALMNDVWRATITCPPSAAIPPAACTTTTSWTQLSIGGVGAGFPTPRAGAGGAIWTQGRLAIHGGTDANGVQNDLWEWDFGSSTWRQDALDSTASVMAPSARTGFAMMGDQSQQRIFAFGGAVAGGAVTDQAWLAGHEAAAKLVVKLPFSLPALDQAKNVVLRLDALGISGEEQAFIWDGTSWRFFGAWDFTSSVPHVRASTSGSATGLLQPDGNIYLLFIQASRAQFNFGAGFQSPVSIDRLKVTVDFK
;
A
#
# COMPACT_ATOMS: atom_id res chain seq x y z
N SER A 1 -16.68 30.05 -4.60
CA SER A 1 -15.25 29.77 -4.79
C SER A 1 -15.02 29.42 -6.25
N ASN A 2 -14.29 30.25 -7.01
CA ASN A 2 -14.01 30.04 -8.45
C ASN A 2 -12.78 29.15 -8.68
N SER A 3 -12.51 28.20 -7.78
CA SER A 3 -11.35 27.32 -7.93
C SER A 3 -11.64 26.29 -9.03
N PRO A 4 -10.77 26.13 -10.04
CA PRO A 4 -10.95 25.14 -11.08
C PRO A 4 -10.92 23.72 -10.50
N THR A 5 -11.83 22.86 -10.95
CA THR A 5 -11.85 21.44 -10.58
C THR A 5 -11.20 20.63 -11.70
N ASN A 6 -10.22 19.78 -11.35
CA ASN A 6 -9.53 18.95 -12.33
C ASN A 6 -9.97 17.48 -12.23
N PHE A 7 -10.20 16.86 -13.38
CA PHE A 7 -10.42 15.43 -13.54
C PHE A 7 -9.30 14.86 -14.39
N TYR A 8 -8.89 13.64 -14.07
CA TYR A 8 -7.86 12.93 -14.82
C TYR A 8 -8.43 11.65 -15.40
N LEU A 9 -8.11 11.39 -16.65
CA LEU A 9 -8.47 10.18 -17.37
C LEU A 9 -7.18 9.51 -17.84
N PHE A 10 -7.09 8.20 -17.67
CA PHE A 10 -5.98 7.40 -18.15
C PHE A 10 -6.50 6.26 -19.04
N GLY A 11 -5.86 6.09 -20.19
CA GLY A 11 -6.06 4.95 -21.09
C GLY A 11 -7.46 4.81 -21.65
N GLY A 12 -7.98 3.58 -21.65
CA GLY A 12 -9.26 3.23 -22.27
C GLY A 12 -9.09 2.70 -23.70
N ARG A 13 -10.23 2.52 -24.39
CA ARG A 13 -10.29 1.98 -25.75
C ARG A 13 -10.79 3.04 -26.72
N ARG A 14 -9.94 3.45 -27.66
CA ARG A 14 -10.34 4.37 -28.74
C ARG A 14 -11.05 3.59 -29.84
N THR A 15 -12.24 4.04 -30.24
CA THR A 15 -13.04 3.40 -31.31
C THR A 15 -13.31 4.32 -32.49
N ASN A 16 -13.21 5.64 -32.32
CA ASN A 16 -13.77 6.62 -33.26
C ASN A 16 -12.70 7.32 -34.14
N ALA A 17 -11.43 6.93 -34.05
CA ALA A 17 -10.35 7.50 -34.86
C ALA A 17 -9.26 6.43 -35.13
N GLY A 18 -9.19 5.96 -36.39
CA GLY A 18 -8.25 4.93 -36.83
C GLY A 18 -8.57 3.52 -36.33
N THR A 19 -7.59 2.62 -36.41
CA THR A 19 -7.70 1.25 -35.88
C THR A 19 -7.98 1.29 -34.38
N PRO A 20 -9.02 0.58 -33.89
CA PRO A 20 -9.30 0.52 -32.47
C PRO A 20 -8.10 0.02 -31.68
N ALA A 21 -7.73 0.78 -30.66
CA ALA A 21 -6.55 0.48 -29.86
C ALA A 21 -6.78 0.86 -28.39
N LEU A 22 -6.11 0.13 -27.52
CA LEU A 22 -5.96 0.53 -26.12
C LEU A 22 -5.00 1.72 -26.05
N MET A 23 -5.22 2.59 -25.08
CA MET A 23 -4.42 3.78 -24.85
C MET A 23 -3.76 3.74 -23.48
N ASN A 24 -2.67 4.49 -23.33
CA ASN A 24 -1.97 4.75 -22.06
C ASN A 24 -1.68 6.25 -21.86
N ASP A 25 -2.37 7.12 -22.59
CA ASP A 25 -2.28 8.55 -22.42
C ASP A 25 -3.03 9.03 -21.17
N VAL A 26 -2.59 10.17 -20.64
CA VAL A 26 -3.26 10.85 -19.53
C VAL A 26 -3.85 12.15 -20.04
N TRP A 27 -5.13 12.36 -19.75
CA TRP A 27 -5.86 13.57 -20.06
C TRP A 27 -6.28 14.27 -18.80
N ARG A 28 -6.16 15.60 -18.77
CA ARG A 28 -6.71 16.46 -17.73
C ARG A 28 -7.90 17.23 -18.30
N ALA A 29 -9.05 17.08 -17.66
CA ALA A 29 -10.20 17.97 -17.82
C ALA A 29 -10.19 19.03 -16.72
N THR A 30 -10.26 20.30 -17.09
CA THR A 30 -10.43 21.39 -16.15
C THR A 30 -11.83 21.97 -16.29
N ILE A 31 -12.60 21.89 -15.21
CA ILE A 31 -13.95 22.44 -15.11
C ILE A 31 -13.87 23.79 -14.42
N THR A 32 -14.42 24.81 -15.07
CA THR A 32 -14.51 26.18 -14.53
C THR A 32 -15.94 26.68 -14.60
N CYS A 33 -16.31 27.59 -13.69
CA CYS A 33 -17.59 28.28 -13.71
C CYS A 33 -17.35 29.80 -13.73
N PRO A 34 -16.96 30.36 -14.89
CA PRO A 34 -16.71 31.79 -15.00
C PRO A 34 -17.99 32.60 -14.68
N PRO A 35 -17.88 33.69 -13.90
CA PRO A 35 -19.03 34.51 -13.55
C PRO A 35 -19.61 35.18 -14.79
N SER A 36 -20.94 35.27 -14.84
CA SER A 36 -21.63 35.97 -15.93
C SER A 36 -21.38 37.48 -15.84
N ALA A 37 -21.06 38.10 -16.98
CA ALA A 37 -20.96 39.56 -17.10
C ALA A 37 -22.33 40.24 -17.28
N ALA A 38 -23.43 39.49 -17.30
CA ALA A 38 -24.78 40.01 -17.45
C ALA A 38 -25.27 40.74 -16.18
N ILE A 39 -26.11 41.76 -16.36
CA ILE A 39 -26.84 42.43 -15.28
C ILE A 39 -28.35 42.25 -15.53
N PRO A 40 -29.11 41.58 -14.64
CA PRO A 40 -28.66 40.98 -13.38
C PRO A 40 -27.76 39.74 -13.59
N PRO A 41 -26.93 39.35 -12.59
CA PRO A 41 -25.99 38.25 -12.74
C PRO A 41 -26.72 36.93 -12.99
N ALA A 42 -26.51 36.35 -14.17
CA ALA A 42 -26.99 35.00 -14.48
C ALA A 42 -26.11 33.94 -13.78
N ALA A 43 -26.66 32.74 -13.61
CA ALA A 43 -25.89 31.59 -13.15
C ALA A 43 -24.65 31.37 -14.05
N CYS A 44 -23.52 30.98 -13.45
CA CYS A 44 -22.30 30.73 -14.22
C CYS A 44 -22.49 29.55 -15.18
N THR A 45 -21.90 29.65 -16.36
CA THR A 45 -21.90 28.56 -17.35
C THR A 45 -20.69 27.68 -17.13
N THR A 46 -20.90 26.43 -16.73
CA THR A 46 -19.82 25.46 -16.55
C THR A 46 -19.14 25.18 -17.89
N THR A 47 -17.83 25.40 -17.96
CA THR A 47 -17.01 25.07 -19.14
C THR A 47 -15.99 24.01 -18.77
N THR A 48 -15.71 23.12 -19.73
CA THR A 48 -14.71 22.05 -19.58
C THR A 48 -13.68 22.19 -20.69
N SER A 49 -12.40 22.28 -20.34
CA SER A 49 -11.29 22.20 -21.29
C SER A 49 -10.50 20.91 -21.07
N TRP A 50 -10.07 20.28 -22.17
CA TRP A 50 -9.28 19.05 -22.13
C TRP A 50 -7.85 19.33 -22.58
N THR A 51 -6.89 18.73 -21.89
CA THR A 51 -5.48 18.82 -22.26
C THR A 51 -4.84 17.46 -22.07
N GLN A 52 -4.20 16.95 -23.12
CA GLN A 52 -3.37 15.76 -23.02
C GLN A 52 -2.09 16.13 -22.26
N LEU A 53 -1.78 15.40 -21.20
CA LEU A 53 -0.56 15.61 -20.42
C LEU A 53 0.61 14.91 -21.10
N SER A 54 1.76 15.59 -21.15
CA SER A 54 2.99 14.98 -21.65
C SER A 54 3.46 13.93 -20.66
N ILE A 55 3.78 12.75 -21.18
CA ILE A 55 4.17 11.59 -20.38
C ILE A 55 5.69 11.52 -20.35
N GLY A 56 6.34 11.93 -19.25
CA GLY A 56 7.78 11.78 -19.05
C GLY A 56 8.10 10.37 -18.55
N GLY A 57 9.05 9.70 -19.21
CA GLY A 57 9.60 8.43 -18.75
C GLY A 57 10.98 8.65 -18.11
N VAL A 58 11.13 8.33 -16.82
CA VAL A 58 12.45 8.17 -16.19
C VAL A 58 12.38 6.93 -15.30
N GLY A 59 13.23 5.92 -15.54
CA GLY A 59 13.20 4.64 -14.82
C GLY A 59 12.31 3.56 -15.47
N ALA A 60 11.71 2.68 -14.66
CA ALA A 60 11.09 1.36 -14.99
C ALA A 60 9.98 1.31 -16.07
N GLY A 61 9.73 2.40 -16.81
CA GLY A 61 8.76 2.48 -17.90
C GLY A 61 7.51 3.27 -17.51
N PHE A 62 6.42 2.99 -18.21
CA PHE A 62 5.09 3.56 -17.99
C PHE A 62 4.04 2.46 -18.18
N PRO A 63 2.82 2.62 -17.64
CA PRO A 63 1.80 1.59 -17.77
C PRO A 63 1.50 1.27 -19.24
N THR A 64 1.33 -0.02 -19.53
CA THR A 64 0.93 -0.48 -20.86
C THR A 64 -0.46 0.05 -21.25
N PRO A 65 -0.77 0.21 -22.55
CA PRO A 65 -2.10 0.61 -23.00
C PRO A 65 -3.17 -0.37 -22.53
N ARG A 66 -4.16 0.13 -21.80
CA ARG A 66 -5.14 -0.70 -21.09
C ARG A 66 -6.48 -0.02 -20.87
N ALA A 67 -7.52 -0.82 -20.64
CA ALA A 67 -8.86 -0.35 -20.29
C ALA A 67 -9.39 -1.05 -19.04
N GLY A 68 -10.35 -0.41 -18.35
CA GLY A 68 -10.95 -0.97 -17.12
C GLY A 68 -10.04 -0.96 -15.89
N ALA A 69 -8.91 -0.25 -15.96
CA ALA A 69 -8.04 0.01 -14.82
C ALA A 69 -8.74 0.95 -13.82
N GLY A 70 -8.49 0.73 -12.52
CA GLY A 70 -8.90 1.66 -11.48
C GLY A 70 -7.94 2.84 -11.42
N GLY A 71 -8.47 4.04 -11.17
CA GLY A 71 -7.68 5.25 -11.03
C GLY A 71 -8.13 6.12 -9.86
N ALA A 72 -7.19 6.59 -9.04
CA ALA A 72 -7.51 7.45 -7.90
C ALA A 72 -6.37 8.44 -7.59
N ILE A 73 -6.75 9.66 -7.19
CA ILE A 73 -5.79 10.63 -6.64
C ILE A 73 -5.72 10.44 -5.13
N TRP A 74 -4.55 10.15 -4.59
CA TRP A 74 -4.45 9.54 -3.26
C TRP A 74 -3.37 10.07 -2.34
N THR A 75 -2.32 10.69 -2.88
CA THR A 75 -1.34 11.47 -2.11
C THR A 75 -1.14 12.82 -2.78
N GLN A 76 -0.37 13.74 -2.18
CA GLN A 76 -0.19 15.14 -2.55
C GLN A 76 0.13 15.34 -4.04
N GLY A 77 -0.91 15.32 -4.89
CA GLY A 77 -0.76 15.40 -6.33
C GLY A 77 -0.20 14.14 -7.02
N ARG A 78 -0.62 12.94 -6.62
CA ARG A 78 -0.33 11.71 -7.39
C ARG A 78 -1.56 10.93 -7.78
N LEU A 79 -1.55 10.45 -9.02
CA LEU A 79 -2.57 9.57 -9.58
C LEU A 79 -2.05 8.12 -9.54
N ALA A 80 -2.73 7.26 -8.79
CA ALA A 80 -2.52 5.82 -8.80
C ALA A 80 -3.38 5.17 -9.89
N ILE A 81 -2.80 4.23 -10.64
CA ILE A 81 -3.46 3.37 -11.62
C ILE A 81 -3.17 1.92 -11.27
N HIS A 82 -4.21 1.10 -11.14
CA HIS A 82 -4.08 -0.31 -10.83
C HIS A 82 -4.88 -1.19 -11.80
N GLY A 83 -4.28 -2.31 -12.20
CA GLY A 83 -4.95 -3.37 -12.95
C GLY A 83 -5.45 -2.94 -14.33
N GLY A 84 -6.63 -3.42 -14.69
CA GLY A 84 -7.19 -3.30 -16.04
C GLY A 84 -6.71 -4.38 -16.99
N THR A 85 -7.14 -4.30 -18.25
CA THR A 85 -6.81 -5.29 -19.29
C THR A 85 -5.98 -4.65 -20.39
N ASP A 86 -4.81 -5.22 -20.66
CA ASP A 86 -3.97 -4.89 -21.82
C ASP A 86 -3.93 -6.05 -22.84
N ALA A 87 -3.02 -5.99 -23.80
CA ALA A 87 -2.85 -7.03 -24.83
C ALA A 87 -2.43 -8.40 -24.27
N ASN A 88 -1.86 -8.45 -23.06
CA ASN A 88 -1.38 -9.67 -22.39
C ASN A 88 -2.38 -10.20 -21.36
N GLY A 89 -3.47 -9.49 -21.10
CA GLY A 89 -4.53 -9.91 -20.18
C GLY A 89 -4.77 -8.94 -19.03
N VAL A 90 -5.32 -9.46 -17.94
CA VAL A 90 -5.63 -8.66 -16.74
C VAL A 90 -4.33 -8.41 -15.97
N GLN A 91 -4.07 -7.15 -15.66
CA GLN A 91 -2.83 -6.72 -15.02
C GLN A 91 -2.94 -6.69 -13.50
N ASN A 92 -1.80 -6.86 -12.82
CA ASN A 92 -1.68 -6.78 -11.36
C ASN A 92 -0.55 -5.83 -10.92
N ASP A 93 -0.30 -4.79 -11.70
CA ASP A 93 0.67 -3.74 -11.39
C ASP A 93 -0.03 -2.54 -10.74
N LEU A 94 0.74 -1.78 -9.97
CA LEU A 94 0.35 -0.48 -9.44
C LEU A 94 1.34 0.56 -9.97
N TRP A 95 0.80 1.58 -10.63
CA TRP A 95 1.56 2.68 -11.19
C TRP A 95 1.15 3.98 -10.53
N GLU A 96 2.13 4.84 -10.29
CA GLU A 96 1.90 6.19 -9.80
C GLU A 96 2.43 7.23 -10.78
N TRP A 97 1.60 8.23 -11.06
CA TRP A 97 1.98 9.42 -11.80
C TRP A 97 2.14 10.59 -10.84
N ASP A 98 3.31 11.21 -10.85
CA ASP A 98 3.59 12.43 -10.10
C ASP A 98 3.27 13.66 -10.96
N PHE A 99 2.31 14.50 -10.54
CA PHE A 99 1.91 15.69 -11.30
C PHE A 99 3.01 16.77 -11.33
N GLY A 100 3.91 16.80 -10.36
CA GLY A 100 4.98 17.80 -10.26
C GLY A 100 6.12 17.52 -11.23
N SER A 101 6.60 16.27 -11.26
CA SER A 101 7.67 15.86 -12.19
C SER A 101 7.15 15.39 -13.55
N SER A 102 5.86 15.11 -13.67
CA SER A 102 5.26 14.48 -14.86
C SER A 102 5.97 13.17 -15.23
N THR A 103 6.12 12.29 -14.24
CA THR A 103 6.79 11.00 -14.42
C THR A 103 6.00 9.86 -13.80
N TRP A 104 6.06 8.69 -14.45
CA TRP A 104 5.57 7.43 -13.89
C TRP A 104 6.61 6.76 -13.00
N ARG A 105 6.10 6.05 -11.99
CA ARG A 105 6.84 5.02 -11.25
C ARG A 105 5.93 3.79 -11.10
N GLN A 106 6.52 2.61 -11.24
CA GLN A 106 5.85 1.37 -10.85
C GLN A 106 6.14 1.10 -9.38
N ASP A 107 5.09 0.94 -8.58
CA ASP A 107 5.22 0.56 -7.19
C ASP A 107 5.19 -0.97 -7.08
N ALA A 108 6.03 -1.52 -6.21
CA ALA A 108 6.09 -2.95 -5.98
C ALA A 108 4.87 -3.40 -5.16
N LEU A 109 4.01 -4.22 -5.76
CA LEU A 109 3.02 -5.00 -5.03
C LEU A 109 3.66 -6.33 -4.64
N ASP A 110 3.49 -6.75 -3.38
CA ASP A 110 3.89 -8.10 -2.97
C ASP A 110 2.95 -9.13 -3.60
N SER A 111 3.26 -9.50 -4.84
CA SER A 111 2.49 -10.46 -5.64
C SER A 111 2.75 -11.90 -5.23
N THR A 112 3.72 -12.14 -4.32
CA THR A 112 4.08 -13.49 -3.85
C THR A 112 3.20 -13.96 -2.69
N ALA A 113 2.56 -13.04 -1.97
CA ALA A 113 1.58 -13.33 -0.94
C ALA A 113 0.20 -12.80 -1.35
N SER A 114 -0.65 -13.65 -1.93
CA SER A 114 -2.04 -13.30 -2.31
C SER A 114 -2.91 -12.82 -1.13
N VAL A 115 -2.43 -12.99 0.10
CA VAL A 115 -3.04 -12.47 1.34
C VAL A 115 -2.78 -10.97 1.52
N MET A 116 -1.68 -10.44 0.97
CA MET A 116 -1.23 -9.07 1.23
C MET A 116 -1.42 -8.11 0.04
N ALA A 117 -1.80 -8.62 -1.13
CA ALA A 117 -2.09 -7.80 -2.30
C ALA A 117 -3.29 -8.35 -3.09
N PRO A 118 -4.07 -7.47 -3.74
CA PRO A 118 -5.11 -7.90 -4.67
C PRO A 118 -4.53 -8.79 -5.78
N SER A 119 -5.31 -9.78 -6.21
CA SER A 119 -5.11 -10.41 -7.51
C SER A 119 -5.42 -9.44 -8.65
N ALA A 120 -4.86 -9.73 -9.83
CA ALA A 120 -5.13 -9.02 -11.08
C ALA A 120 -6.64 -8.83 -11.30
N ARG A 121 -7.08 -7.59 -11.54
CA ARG A 121 -8.51 -7.25 -11.62
C ARG A 121 -8.86 -6.11 -12.56
N THR A 122 -10.12 -6.05 -12.97
CA THR A 122 -10.71 -5.01 -13.82
C THR A 122 -12.12 -4.64 -13.34
N GLY A 123 -12.59 -3.44 -13.69
CA GLY A 123 -13.97 -3.00 -13.40
C GLY A 123 -14.30 -2.88 -11.91
N PHE A 124 -13.29 -2.65 -11.07
CA PHE A 124 -13.44 -2.41 -9.64
C PHE A 124 -13.59 -0.91 -9.34
N ALA A 125 -14.17 -0.58 -8.19
CA ALA A 125 -14.19 0.80 -7.70
C ALA A 125 -12.86 1.12 -7.01
N MET A 126 -12.30 2.30 -7.30
CA MET A 126 -11.07 2.77 -6.66
C MET A 126 -11.26 4.20 -6.15
N MET A 127 -10.80 4.47 -4.93
CA MET A 127 -10.91 5.77 -4.26
C MET A 127 -9.60 6.10 -3.57
N GLY A 128 -9.20 7.37 -3.58
CA GLY A 128 -8.03 7.87 -2.86
C GLY A 128 -8.43 8.78 -1.71
N ASP A 129 -7.73 8.64 -0.59
CA ASP A 129 -7.78 9.55 0.56
C ASP A 129 -6.44 10.28 0.66
N GLN A 130 -6.43 11.52 0.18
CA GLN A 130 -5.24 12.38 0.19
C GLN A 130 -4.80 12.80 1.59
N SER A 131 -5.72 12.82 2.56
CA SER A 131 -5.40 13.22 3.93
C SER A 131 -4.60 12.16 4.66
N GLN A 132 -4.90 10.88 4.37
CA GLN A 132 -4.23 9.73 4.99
C GLN A 132 -3.23 9.04 4.06
N GLN A 133 -3.08 9.51 2.83
CA GLN A 133 -2.21 8.92 1.80
C GLN A 133 -2.55 7.44 1.54
N ARG A 134 -3.84 7.16 1.28
CA ARG A 134 -4.38 5.80 1.11
C ARG A 134 -5.20 5.66 -0.17
N ILE A 135 -5.18 4.46 -0.76
CA ILE A 135 -6.08 4.03 -1.81
C ILE A 135 -6.92 2.85 -1.32
N PHE A 136 -8.19 2.87 -1.70
CA PHE A 136 -9.16 1.81 -1.46
C PHE A 136 -9.55 1.22 -2.81
N ALA A 137 -9.63 -0.10 -2.89
CA ALA A 137 -10.18 -0.80 -4.04
C ALA A 137 -11.27 -1.77 -3.57
N PHE A 138 -12.41 -1.80 -4.26
CA PHE A 138 -13.53 -2.67 -3.93
C PHE A 138 -14.04 -3.45 -5.13
N GLY A 139 -14.14 -4.75 -4.96
CA GLY A 139 -14.72 -5.70 -5.87
C GLY A 139 -14.02 -5.81 -7.23
N GLY A 140 -14.82 -5.81 -8.29
CA GLY A 140 -14.39 -6.02 -9.68
C GLY A 140 -14.37 -7.49 -10.09
N ALA A 141 -13.83 -7.75 -11.27
CA ALA A 141 -13.62 -9.10 -11.80
C ALA A 141 -12.13 -9.44 -11.77
N VAL A 142 -11.77 -10.57 -11.14
CA VAL A 142 -10.39 -11.08 -11.13
C VAL A 142 -10.08 -11.80 -12.44
N ALA A 143 -8.80 -12.12 -12.68
CA ALA A 143 -8.40 -12.95 -13.81
C ALA A 143 -9.25 -14.25 -13.88
N GLY A 144 -9.80 -14.54 -15.06
CA GLY A 144 -10.79 -15.62 -15.25
C GLY A 144 -12.26 -15.18 -15.18
N GLY A 145 -12.54 -13.90 -14.87
CA GLY A 145 -13.88 -13.30 -14.95
C GLY A 145 -14.75 -13.47 -13.71
N ALA A 146 -14.24 -14.10 -12.65
CA ALA A 146 -14.95 -14.22 -11.39
C ALA A 146 -15.09 -12.84 -10.72
N VAL A 147 -16.32 -12.46 -10.39
CA VAL A 147 -16.60 -11.25 -9.61
C VAL A 147 -16.26 -11.48 -8.14
N THR A 148 -15.78 -10.44 -7.47
CA THR A 148 -15.41 -10.49 -6.06
C THR A 148 -16.00 -9.32 -5.29
N ASP A 149 -16.17 -9.49 -3.99
CA ASP A 149 -16.57 -8.49 -2.99
C ASP A 149 -15.38 -8.05 -2.11
N GLN A 150 -14.15 -8.45 -2.48
CA GLN A 150 -12.94 -8.10 -1.74
C GLN A 150 -12.74 -6.59 -1.67
N ALA A 151 -12.38 -6.11 -0.48
CA ALA A 151 -11.92 -4.76 -0.25
C ALA A 151 -10.42 -4.76 0.05
N TRP A 152 -9.68 -3.83 -0.56
CA TRP A 152 -8.25 -3.66 -0.38
C TRP A 152 -7.93 -2.23 0.02
N LEU A 153 -6.93 -2.08 0.88
CA LEU A 153 -6.34 -0.81 1.28
C LEU A 153 -4.85 -0.85 0.92
N ALA A 154 -4.36 0.18 0.23
CA ALA A 154 -2.93 0.42 0.08
C ALA A 154 -2.57 1.82 0.59
N GLY A 155 -1.39 1.95 1.18
CA GLY A 155 -0.87 3.16 1.79
C GLY A 155 0.59 3.37 1.38
N HIS A 156 1.04 4.63 1.24
CA HIS A 156 2.47 4.92 1.28
C HIS A 156 2.94 4.73 2.71
N GLU A 157 3.34 3.51 3.06
CA GLU A 157 4.05 3.26 4.30
C GLU A 157 5.53 3.51 4.02
N ALA A 158 6.05 4.69 4.42
CA ALA A 158 7.47 4.77 4.77
C ALA A 158 7.77 3.57 5.66
N ALA A 159 8.88 2.86 5.44
CA ALA A 159 9.22 1.54 5.99
C ALA A 159 9.20 1.48 7.53
N ALA A 160 8.03 1.68 8.13
CA ALA A 160 7.77 1.77 9.55
C ALA A 160 7.29 0.41 10.07
N LYS A 161 7.29 -0.59 9.18
CA LYS A 161 6.98 -1.98 9.44
C LYS A 161 8.06 -2.85 8.79
N LEU A 162 8.61 -3.78 9.55
CA LEU A 162 9.53 -4.78 9.04
C LEU A 162 9.04 -6.15 9.50
N VAL A 163 8.72 -7.02 8.54
CA VAL A 163 8.36 -8.42 8.82
C VAL A 163 9.59 -9.29 8.61
N VAL A 164 9.91 -10.11 9.61
CA VAL A 164 11.02 -11.07 9.56
C VAL A 164 10.48 -12.47 9.72
N LYS A 165 10.76 -13.31 8.72
CA LYS A 165 10.48 -14.76 8.75
C LYS A 165 11.73 -15.51 9.19
N LEU A 166 11.61 -16.32 10.24
CA LEU A 166 12.70 -17.07 10.82
C LEU A 166 12.46 -18.58 10.66
N PRO A 167 13.28 -19.29 9.88
CA PRO A 167 13.05 -20.69 9.55
C PRO A 167 13.55 -21.63 10.64
N PHE A 168 12.81 -21.71 11.75
CA PHE A 168 13.13 -22.62 12.85
C PHE A 168 12.49 -24.01 12.71
N SER A 169 11.52 -24.20 11.81
CA SER A 169 10.72 -25.43 11.71
C SER A 169 10.08 -25.84 13.05
N LEU A 170 9.65 -24.86 13.84
CA LEU A 170 9.02 -25.02 15.16
C LEU A 170 7.55 -24.53 15.10
N PRO A 171 6.61 -25.40 14.70
CA PRO A 171 5.21 -24.99 14.46
C PRO A 171 4.42 -24.63 15.72
N ALA A 172 4.85 -25.08 16.91
CA ALA A 172 4.13 -24.89 18.17
C ALA A 172 5.09 -24.44 19.29
N LEU A 173 5.58 -23.20 19.18
CA LEU A 173 6.57 -22.64 20.12
C LEU A 173 6.05 -22.57 21.57
N ASP A 174 4.74 -22.44 21.75
CA ASP A 174 4.08 -22.37 23.07
C ASP A 174 3.83 -23.75 23.72
N GLN A 175 3.78 -24.82 22.94
CA GLN A 175 3.69 -26.19 23.45
C GLN A 175 5.03 -26.69 24.00
N ALA A 176 6.12 -26.03 23.61
CA ALA A 176 7.45 -26.33 24.13
C ALA A 176 7.60 -25.76 25.55
N LYS A 177 7.57 -26.66 26.54
CA LYS A 177 7.83 -26.30 27.94
C LYS A 177 9.26 -25.77 28.08
N ASN A 178 9.45 -24.74 28.91
CA ASN A 178 10.75 -24.13 29.23
C ASN A 178 11.50 -23.47 28.05
N VAL A 179 10.79 -22.93 27.06
CA VAL A 179 11.42 -22.17 25.98
C VAL A 179 11.52 -20.69 26.32
N VAL A 180 12.71 -20.12 26.09
CA VAL A 180 12.94 -18.67 26.17
C VAL A 180 13.31 -18.16 24.78
N LEU A 181 12.49 -17.25 24.25
CA LEU A 181 12.79 -16.52 23.03
C LEU A 181 13.44 -15.18 23.38
N ARG A 182 14.62 -14.91 22.81
CA ARG A 182 15.34 -13.64 22.97
C ARG A 182 15.57 -13.00 21.61
N LEU A 183 15.23 -11.71 21.52
CA LEU A 183 15.50 -10.87 20.38
C LEU A 183 16.54 -9.83 20.79
N ASP A 184 17.68 -9.81 20.12
CA ASP A 184 18.70 -8.77 20.24
C ASP A 184 18.74 -8.01 18.91
N ALA A 185 18.50 -6.70 18.92
CA ALA A 185 18.44 -5.90 17.71
C ALA A 185 19.25 -4.60 17.84
N LEU A 186 20.19 -4.39 16.91
CA LEU A 186 20.94 -3.14 16.79
C LEU A 186 20.29 -2.22 15.75
N GLY A 187 20.42 -0.91 15.97
CA GLY A 187 19.83 0.12 15.09
C GLY A 187 18.37 0.46 15.42
N ILE A 188 17.81 -0.19 16.45
CA ILE A 188 16.46 0.07 16.96
C ILE A 188 16.46 1.28 17.89
N SER A 189 15.45 2.14 17.73
CA SER A 189 15.18 3.31 18.56
C SER A 189 14.07 3.04 19.58
N GLY A 190 14.02 3.86 20.64
CA GLY A 190 13.06 3.76 21.75
C GLY A 190 11.58 3.77 21.37
N GLU A 191 11.28 4.09 20.12
CA GLU A 191 9.93 4.14 19.61
C GLU A 191 9.51 2.86 18.90
N GLU A 192 10.36 1.88 18.61
CA GLU A 192 9.87 0.66 17.94
C GLU A 192 9.21 -0.34 18.90
N GLN A 193 8.34 -1.20 18.37
CA GLN A 193 7.65 -2.26 19.09
C GLN A 193 7.77 -3.56 18.30
N ALA A 194 7.91 -4.68 19.01
CA ALA A 194 8.00 -6.00 18.42
C ALA A 194 6.70 -6.80 18.66
N PHE A 195 6.25 -7.49 17.63
CA PHE A 195 5.09 -8.36 17.64
C PHE A 195 5.47 -9.74 17.11
N ILE A 196 4.81 -10.77 17.62
CA ILE A 196 4.92 -12.15 17.16
C ILE A 196 3.57 -12.62 16.62
N TRP A 197 3.57 -13.34 15.50
CA TRP A 197 2.35 -13.91 14.97
C TRP A 197 1.92 -15.13 15.79
N ASP A 198 0.62 -15.24 16.13
CA ASP A 198 0.08 -16.38 16.87
C ASP A 198 -0.70 -17.38 15.99
N GLY A 199 -0.67 -17.25 14.67
CA GLY A 199 -1.49 -18.09 13.78
C GLY A 199 -2.81 -17.42 13.36
N THR A 200 -3.29 -16.44 14.12
CA THR A 200 -4.52 -15.69 13.86
C THR A 200 -4.35 -14.17 13.88
N SER A 201 -3.43 -13.66 14.69
CA SER A 201 -3.20 -12.24 14.93
C SER A 201 -1.77 -11.93 15.35
N TRP A 202 -1.35 -10.67 15.17
CA TRP A 202 -0.09 -10.16 15.72
C TRP A 202 -0.27 -9.86 17.20
N ARG A 203 0.53 -10.49 18.05
CA ARG A 203 0.56 -10.24 19.50
C ARG A 203 1.78 -9.46 19.91
N PHE A 204 1.58 -8.52 20.83
CA PHE A 204 2.67 -7.75 21.40
C PHE A 204 3.67 -8.68 22.09
N PHE A 205 4.93 -8.63 21.64
CA PHE A 205 6.00 -9.50 22.11
C PHE A 205 6.73 -8.89 23.32
N GLY A 206 6.81 -7.56 23.37
CA GLY A 206 7.41 -6.82 24.49
C GLY A 206 7.93 -5.45 24.07
N ALA A 207 8.21 -4.61 25.07
CA ALA A 207 8.91 -3.34 24.88
C ALA A 207 10.43 -3.59 24.89
N TRP A 208 11.17 -2.86 24.05
CA TRP A 208 12.62 -2.93 24.00
C TRP A 208 13.26 -2.46 25.31
N ASP A 209 14.20 -3.26 25.82
CA ASP A 209 15.09 -2.87 26.89
C ASP A 209 16.37 -2.26 26.31
N PHE A 210 16.59 -0.98 26.58
CA PHE A 210 17.75 -0.20 26.15
C PHE A 210 18.82 -0.04 27.24
N THR A 211 18.71 -0.74 28.37
CA THR A 211 19.69 -0.64 29.46
C THR A 211 21.04 -1.28 29.13
N SER A 212 21.12 -2.05 28.04
CA SER A 212 22.33 -2.70 27.54
C SER A 212 22.77 -2.14 26.17
N SER A 213 24.04 -2.34 25.81
CA SER A 213 24.61 -1.85 24.54
C SER A 213 23.96 -2.43 23.27
N VAL A 214 23.18 -3.50 23.40
CA VAL A 214 22.34 -4.05 22.33
C VAL A 214 20.90 -4.09 22.86
N PRO A 215 19.97 -3.31 22.30
CA PRO A 215 18.57 -3.37 22.70
C PRO A 215 18.03 -4.79 22.57
N HIS A 216 17.30 -5.26 23.59
CA HIS A 216 16.80 -6.62 23.61
C HIS A 216 15.37 -6.73 24.18
N VAL A 217 14.64 -7.77 23.75
CA VAL A 217 13.33 -8.15 24.31
C VAL A 217 13.39 -9.61 24.71
N ARG A 218 12.85 -9.92 25.90
CA ARG A 218 12.73 -11.27 26.43
C ARG A 218 11.27 -11.60 26.67
N ALA A 219 10.79 -12.67 26.06
CA ALA A 219 9.50 -13.26 26.40
C ALA A 219 9.72 -14.69 26.91
N SER A 220 9.20 -14.98 28.10
CA SER A 220 9.09 -16.35 28.61
C SER A 220 7.74 -16.91 28.21
N THR A 221 7.68 -18.13 27.66
CA THR A 221 6.41 -18.78 27.29
C THR A 221 5.62 -19.31 28.50
N SER A 222 6.03 -18.99 29.72
CA SER A 222 5.42 -19.53 30.94
C SER A 222 4.16 -18.75 31.34
N GLY A 223 2.99 -19.39 31.17
CA GLY A 223 1.77 -19.00 31.89
C GLY A 223 0.52 -19.76 31.46
N SER A 224 0.24 -19.84 30.17
CA SER A 224 -0.85 -20.61 29.56
C SER A 224 -0.62 -20.67 28.05
N ALA A 225 -1.09 -21.71 27.35
CA ALA A 225 -0.99 -21.80 25.90
C ALA A 225 -1.67 -20.58 25.26
N THR A 226 -0.87 -19.66 24.72
CA THR A 226 -1.38 -18.44 24.10
C THR A 226 -1.83 -18.68 22.66
N GLY A 227 -1.56 -19.88 22.13
CA GLY A 227 -1.93 -20.33 20.81
C GLY A 227 -0.92 -19.93 19.76
N LEU A 228 0.38 -19.82 20.07
CA LEU A 228 1.45 -19.42 19.12
C LEU A 228 1.72 -20.49 18.06
N LEU A 229 0.71 -20.79 17.24
CA LEU A 229 0.79 -21.68 16.09
C LEU A 229 1.41 -20.93 14.93
N GLN A 230 2.63 -21.28 14.57
CA GLN A 230 3.32 -20.64 13.46
C GLN A 230 2.82 -21.22 12.14
N PRO A 231 2.45 -20.39 11.15
CA PRO A 231 2.29 -20.81 9.77
C PRO A 231 3.56 -21.54 9.35
N ASP A 232 3.41 -22.60 8.57
CA ASP A 232 4.50 -23.30 7.87
C ASP A 232 5.76 -23.65 8.70
N GLY A 233 5.64 -23.73 10.03
CA GLY A 233 6.75 -24.02 10.95
C GLY A 233 7.74 -22.87 11.17
N ASN A 234 7.49 -21.66 10.66
CA ASN A 234 8.43 -20.53 10.74
C ASN A 234 7.98 -19.46 11.73
N ILE A 235 8.91 -18.87 12.48
CA ILE A 235 8.55 -17.77 13.41
C ILE A 235 8.45 -16.47 12.63
N TYR A 236 7.33 -15.77 12.75
CA TYR A 236 7.13 -14.45 12.15
C TYR A 236 7.20 -13.37 13.22
N LEU A 237 8.09 -12.41 13.00
CA LEU A 237 8.22 -11.21 13.81
C LEU A 237 7.84 -9.99 12.99
N LEU A 238 7.14 -9.04 13.62
CA LEU A 238 6.81 -7.75 13.03
C LEU A 238 7.37 -6.66 13.94
N PHE A 239 8.21 -5.81 13.37
CA PHE A 239 8.71 -4.60 14.01
C PHE A 239 7.94 -3.41 13.46
N ILE A 240 7.41 -2.58 14.36
CA ILE A 240 6.61 -1.41 14.00
C ILE A 240 7.14 -0.19 14.76
N GLN A 241 7.08 1.00 14.17
CA GLN A 241 7.18 2.22 14.99
C GLN A 241 5.95 2.36 15.91
N ALA A 242 6.14 2.77 17.16
CA ALA A 242 5.10 2.92 18.19
C ALA A 242 4.09 4.00 17.80
N SER A 243 4.54 5.04 17.09
CA SER A 243 3.66 6.03 16.45
C SER A 243 2.64 5.41 15.48
N ARG A 244 2.89 4.18 15.00
CA ARG A 244 2.00 3.39 14.15
C ARG A 244 1.34 2.19 14.83
N ALA A 245 1.74 1.84 16.05
CA ALA A 245 1.11 0.76 16.83
C ALA A 245 -0.21 1.19 17.49
N GLN A 246 -0.45 2.51 17.57
CA GLN A 246 -1.75 3.09 17.86
C GLN A 246 -2.30 3.78 16.61
N PHE A 247 -3.62 3.75 16.40
CA PHE A 247 -4.29 4.49 15.32
C PHE A 247 -4.18 6.00 15.58
N ASN A 248 -3.05 6.62 15.23
CA ASN A 248 -2.88 8.05 15.32
C ASN A 248 -2.61 8.62 13.92
N PHE A 249 -3.38 9.63 13.51
CA PHE A 249 -3.45 10.14 12.13
C PHE A 249 -2.63 11.42 11.91
N GLY A 250 -1.50 11.60 12.61
CA GLY A 250 -0.69 12.82 12.59
C GLY A 250 0.44 12.82 11.53
N ALA A 251 0.82 14.00 11.02
CA ALA A 251 1.80 14.20 9.95
C ALA A 251 3.29 13.90 10.31
N GLY A 252 3.57 13.14 11.37
CA GLY A 252 4.91 12.93 11.93
C GLY A 252 5.61 11.64 11.48
N PHE A 253 5.21 11.01 10.37
CA PHE A 253 5.72 9.69 9.97
C PHE A 253 7.00 9.76 9.13
N GLN A 254 8.12 10.19 9.74
CA GLN A 254 9.34 10.50 8.98
C GLN A 254 10.47 9.47 9.13
N SER A 255 10.41 8.54 10.09
CA SER A 255 11.52 7.61 10.33
C SER A 255 11.15 6.17 9.92
N PRO A 256 11.95 5.49 9.08
CA PRO A 256 11.81 4.06 8.86
C PRO A 256 12.21 3.29 10.14
N VAL A 257 11.63 2.10 10.33
CA VAL A 257 12.20 1.07 11.22
C VAL A 257 13.50 0.60 10.58
N SER A 258 14.62 0.97 11.19
CA SER A 258 15.94 0.45 10.83
C SER A 258 16.34 -0.68 11.77
N ILE A 259 16.81 -1.78 11.21
CA ILE A 259 17.51 -2.81 11.97
C ILE A 259 18.81 -3.09 11.26
N ASP A 260 19.92 -2.75 11.91
CA ASP A 260 21.27 -3.00 11.38
C ASP A 260 21.67 -4.46 11.58
N ARG A 261 21.24 -5.05 12.70
CA ARG A 261 21.50 -6.46 13.01
C ARG A 261 20.40 -7.01 13.89
N LEU A 262 19.81 -8.13 13.47
CA LEU A 262 18.90 -8.92 14.30
C LEU A 262 19.55 -10.25 14.65
N LYS A 263 19.58 -10.57 15.94
CA LYS A 263 19.92 -11.90 16.45
C LYS A 263 18.71 -12.43 17.22
N VAL A 264 18.29 -13.64 16.85
CA VAL A 264 17.22 -14.35 17.54
C VAL A 264 17.78 -15.60 18.16
N THR A 265 17.55 -15.77 19.45
CA THR A 265 17.97 -16.95 20.20
C THR A 265 16.75 -17.65 20.76
N VAL A 266 16.62 -18.94 20.47
CA VAL A 266 15.60 -19.82 21.05
C VAL A 266 16.34 -20.78 21.97
N ASP A 267 16.18 -20.61 23.27
CA ASP A 267 16.80 -21.47 24.28
C ASP A 267 15.78 -22.48 24.80
N PHE A 268 16.05 -23.76 24.60
CA PHE A 268 15.33 -24.86 25.23
C PHE A 268 16.03 -25.18 26.56
N LYS A 269 15.35 -25.00 27.70
CA LYS A 269 15.87 -25.37 29.02
C LYS A 269 15.33 -26.70 29.53
#